data_AF-R0E8K6-F1
#
_entry.id   AF-R0E8K6-F1
#
_cell.length_a   1.000
_cell.length_b   1.000
_cell.length_c   1.000
_cell.angle_alpha   90.00
_cell.angle_beta   90.00
_cell.angle_gamma   90.00
#
_symmetry.space_group_name_H-M   'P 1'
#
loop_
_entity.id
_entity.type
_entity.pdbx_description
1 polymer ?
#
loop_
_entity_poly.entity_id
_entity_poly.type
_entity_poly.pdbx_seq_one_letter_code
_entity_poly.pdbx_strand_id
1 'polypeptide(L)' 'MTLTDQKIQQVLNDPGTSSWLKTALRAQIQRDPVDAANDADVLAEIMREKLAEVFAAAGLA' A
#
# COMPACT_ATOMS: atom_id res chain seq x y z
N MET A 1 15.89 10.59 12.21
CA MET A 1 15.02 10.43 11.03
C MET A 1 15.76 9.57 10.03
N THR A 2 15.23 8.39 9.72
CA THR A 2 15.81 7.45 8.75
C THR A 2 15.49 7.86 7.31
N LEU A 3 16.17 7.27 6.33
CA LEU A 3 15.81 7.42 4.91
C LEU A 3 14.39 6.90 4.64
N THR A 4 13.95 5.88 5.39
CA THR A 4 12.58 5.35 5.30
C THR A 4 11.57 6.37 5.83
N ASP A 5 11.86 7.05 6.94
CA ASP A 5 10.99 8.10 7.50
C ASP A 5 10.80 9.24 6.48
N GLN A 6 11.86 9.61 5.76
CA GLN A 6 11.78 10.61 4.68
C GLN A 6 10.84 10.17 3.55
N LYS A 7 10.95 8.91 3.10
CA LYS A 7 10.06 8.36 2.07
C LYS A 7 8.60 8.31 2.55
N ILE A 8 8.37 7.94 3.81
CA ILE A 8 7.02 7.97 4.40
C ILE A 8 6.45 9.38 4.34
N GLN A 9 7.23 10.40 4.75
CA GLN A 9 6.78 11.78 4.68
C GLN A 9 6.52 12.25 3.25
N GLN A 10 7.34 11.84 2.27
CA GLN A 10 7.10 12.15 0.86
C GLN A 10 5.76 11.60 0.39
N VAL A 11 5.44 10.34 0.68
CA VAL A 11 4.15 9.71 0.32
C VAL A 11 2.97 10.40 1.03
N LEU A 12 3.11 10.74 2.32
CA LEU A 12 2.05 11.40 3.07
C LEU A 12 1.77 12.83 2.58
N ASN A 13 2.80 13.54 2.12
CA ASN A 13 2.72 14.93 1.69
C ASN A 13 2.46 15.10 0.18
N ASP A 14 2.68 14.07 -0.63
CA ASP A 14 2.43 14.12 -2.06
C ASP A 14 0.91 14.26 -2.36
N PRO A 15 0.45 15.35 -2.98
CA PRO A 15 -0.97 15.53 -3.32
C PRO A 15 -1.50 14.49 -4.33
N GLY A 16 -0.62 13.86 -5.13
CA GLY A 16 -0.99 12.81 -6.08
C GLY A 16 -1.23 11.44 -5.44
N THR A 17 -0.71 11.22 -4.23
CA THR A 17 -0.94 9.98 -3.48
C THR A 17 -2.39 9.91 -3.01
N SER A 18 -3.05 8.79 -3.29
CA SER A 18 -4.46 8.59 -2.94
C SER A 18 -4.70 8.70 -1.43
N SER A 19 -5.86 9.25 -1.04
CA SER A 19 -6.23 9.39 0.37
C SER A 19 -6.25 8.06 1.10
N TRP A 20 -6.64 6.98 0.41
CA TRP A 20 -6.64 5.64 0.98
C TRP A 20 -5.22 5.17 1.32
N LEU A 21 -4.25 5.33 0.41
CA LEU A 21 -2.87 4.91 0.66
C LEU A 21 -2.24 5.72 1.80
N LYS A 22 -2.52 7.02 1.89
CA LYS A 22 -2.08 7.85 3.02
C LYS A 22 -2.65 7.36 4.35
N THR A 23 -3.93 7.00 4.38
CA THR A 23 -4.57 6.47 5.59
C THR A 23 -3.99 5.11 5.97
N ALA A 24 -3.82 4.20 5.01
CA ALA A 24 -3.20 2.89 5.25
C ALA A 24 -1.78 3.04 5.78
N LEU A 25 -0.97 3.92 5.17
CA LEU A 25 0.40 4.17 5.63
C LEU A 25 0.42 4.75 7.06
N ARG A 26 -0.46 5.71 7.38
CA ARG A 26 -0.57 6.25 8.75
C ARG A 26 -0.95 5.19 9.78
N ALA A 27 -1.80 4.23 9.42
CA ALA A 27 -2.17 3.13 10.30
C ALA A 27 -1.00 2.15 10.51
N GLN A 28 -0.24 1.85 9.45
CA GLN A 28 0.87 0.90 9.51
C GLN A 28 2.07 1.41 10.30
N ILE A 29 2.42 2.69 10.19
CA ILE A 29 3.60 3.26 10.90
C ILE A 29 3.47 3.25 12.43
N GLN A 30 2.27 3.03 12.98
CA GLN A 30 2.02 2.96 14.42
C GLN A 30 2.13 1.53 14.98
N ARG A 31 2.42 0.55 14.13
CA ARG A 31 2.44 -0.88 14.49
C ARG A 31 3.85 -1.42 14.59
N ASP A 32 3.96 -2.65 15.10
CA ASP A 32 5.19 -3.42 14.99
C ASP A 32 5.62 -3.53 13.51
N PRO A 33 6.89 -3.27 13.17
CA PRO A 33 7.34 -3.22 11.78
C PRO A 33 7.27 -4.58 11.07
N VAL A 34 7.31 -5.71 11.78
CA VAL A 34 7.17 -7.04 11.18
C VAL A 34 5.72 -7.27 10.77
N ASP A 35 4.78 -6.98 11.66
CA ASP A 35 3.34 -7.06 11.35
C ASP A 35 2.94 -6.10 10.23
N ALA A 36 3.47 -4.88 10.26
CA ALA A 36 3.14 -3.86 9.27
C ALA A 36 3.62 -4.24 7.86
N ALA A 37 4.81 -4.84 7.76
CA ALA A 37 5.34 -5.33 6.50
C ALA A 37 4.51 -6.51 5.97
N ASN A 38 4.21 -7.50 6.82
CA ASN A 38 3.40 -8.65 6.44
C ASN A 38 2.01 -8.26 5.94
N ASP A 39 1.35 -7.32 6.63
CA ASP A 39 0.01 -6.88 6.22
C ASP A 39 0.03 -6.06 4.91
N ALA A 40 1.12 -5.36 4.63
CA ALA A 40 1.31 -4.68 3.35
C ALA A 40 1.48 -5.68 2.20
N ASP A 41 2.21 -6.78 2.43
CA ASP A 41 2.40 -7.84 1.43
C ASP A 41 1.09 -8.58 1.14
N VAL A 42 0.36 -9.00 2.18
CA VAL A 42 -0.96 -9.65 2.04
C VAL A 42 -1.94 -8.75 1.28
N LEU A 43 -1.98 -7.46 1.62
CA LEU A 43 -2.83 -6.50 0.93
C LEU A 43 -2.46 -6.38 -0.55
N ALA A 44 -1.17 -6.32 -0.87
CA ALA A 44 -0.70 -6.23 -2.25
C ALA A 44 -1.04 -7.49 -3.05
N GLU A 45 -0.92 -8.67 -2.44
CA GLU A 45 -1.29 -9.95 -3.04
C GLU A 45 -2.80 -9.98 -3.40
N ILE A 46 -3.68 -9.72 -2.43
CA ILE A 46 -5.14 -9.73 -2.64
C ILE A 46 -5.56 -8.74 -3.74
N MET A 47 -4.96 -7.54 -3.77
CA MET A 47 -5.28 -6.55 -4.81
C MET A 47 -4.81 -6.98 -6.20
N ARG A 48 -3.67 -7.68 -6.30
CA ARG A 48 -3.17 -8.23 -7.57
C ARG A 48 -4.06 -9.36 -8.08
N GLU A 49 -4.46 -10.27 -7.20
CA GLU A 49 -5.42 -11.34 -7.54
C GLU A 49 -6.73 -10.76 -8.05
N LYS A 50 -7.30 -9.81 -7.31
CA LYS A 50 -8.52 -9.11 -7.72
C LYS A 50 -8.37 -8.42 -9.08
N LEU A 51 -7.22 -7.78 -9.34
CA LEU A 51 -6.97 -7.15 -10.64
C LEU A 51 -6.89 -8.18 -11.76
N ALA A 52 -6.23 -9.31 -11.52
CA ALA A 52 -6.15 -10.42 -12.48
C ALA A 52 -7.53 -10.99 -12.80
N GLU A 53 -8.39 -11.16 -11.80
CA GLU A 53 -9.79 -11.58 -12.00
C GLU A 53 -10.57 -10.58 -12.86
N VAL A 54 -10.40 -9.28 -12.63
CA VAL A 54 -11.03 -8.22 -13.43
C VAL A 54 -10.57 -8.27 -14.89
N PHE A 55 -9.27 -8.46 -15.14
CA PHE A 55 -8.76 -8.58 -16.50
C PHE A 55 -9.21 -9.85 -17.20
N ALA A 56 -9.25 -10.98 -16.50
CA ALA A 56 -9.77 -12.23 -17.04
C ALA A 56 -11.26 -12.09 -17.42
N ALA A 57 -12.06 -11.47 -16.56
CA ALA A 57 -13.49 -11.21 -16.83
C ALA A 57 -13.70 -10.24 -18.00
N ALA A 58 -12.77 -9.29 -18.21
CA ALA A 58 -12.81 -8.33 -19.31
C ALA A 58 -12.25 -8.88 -20.64
N GLY A 59 -11.68 -10.09 -20.66
CA GLY A 59 -10.99 -10.65 -21.83
C GLY A 59 -9.67 -9.94 -22.16
N LEU A 60 -9.04 -9.30 -21.17
CA LEU A 60 -7.78 -8.54 -21.29
C LEU A 60 -6.56 -9.30 -20.70
N ALA A 61 -6.72 -10.60 -20.44
CA ALA A 61 -5.70 -11.46 -19.84
C ALA A 61 -4.77 -12.10 -20.87
#